data_AF-N8WK37-F1
#
_entry.id   AF-N8WK37-F1
#
_cell.length_a   1.000
_cell.length_b   1.000
_cell.length_c   1.000
_cell.angle_alpha   90.00
_cell.angle_beta   90.00
_cell.angle_gamma   90.00
#
_symmetry.space_group_name_H-M   'P 1'
#
loop_
_entity.id
_entity.type
_entity.pdbx_description
1 polymer ?
#
loop_
_entity_poly.entity_id
_entity_poly.type
_entity_poly.pdbx_seq_one_letter_code
_entity_poly.pdbx_strand_id
1 'polypeptide(L)'
;MKGHIPKNAQKGSVLIVVLIMLVLLTLVGTWAIHGSINSLRIATNVQAQNLLKQTSDSVFFTLENKTDDELSFTKMRIGDGMLNYTLRAENKGKELVFCIRGETTDNFEGSRLASVAYWNGTVINNTEMGKNGFCQVNRLTDFLSGRNAVMTQVTVRAATNDQDWEHMLEGDDKETSKSTGIQKVAITATSILPNLSDATSSDVNTCLTNYTSFVDDALKTNKTVTDCLSEKNVPYSTQQMEYTIKTVRASS
;
A
#
# COMPACT_ATOMS: atom_id res chain seq x y z
N MET A 1 75.51 30.97 -46.58
CA MET A 1 74.88 30.04 -45.62
C MET A 1 75.38 30.32 -44.21
N LYS A 2 74.52 30.82 -43.31
CA LYS A 2 74.49 30.45 -41.89
C LYS A 2 73.21 31.00 -41.29
N GLY A 3 72.22 30.12 -41.11
CA GLY A 3 70.92 30.47 -40.55
C GLY A 3 71.01 30.74 -39.05
N HIS A 4 70.38 31.82 -38.61
CA HIS A 4 70.17 32.14 -37.20
C HIS A 4 68.83 31.54 -36.77
N ILE A 5 68.84 30.66 -35.77
CA ILE A 5 67.64 30.11 -35.13
C ILE A 5 67.49 30.80 -33.76
N PRO A 6 66.44 31.61 -33.54
CA PRO A 6 66.16 32.13 -32.20
C PRO A 6 65.46 31.04 -31.36
N LYS A 7 66.06 30.68 -30.22
CA LYS A 7 65.44 29.82 -29.21
C LYS A 7 64.63 30.69 -28.24
N ASN A 8 63.32 30.78 -28.45
CA ASN A 8 62.41 31.34 -27.45
C ASN A 8 62.14 30.28 -26.36
N ALA A 9 62.59 30.56 -25.14
CA ALA A 9 62.38 29.72 -23.98
C ALA A 9 60.90 29.80 -23.53
N GLN A 10 60.09 28.81 -23.91
CA GLN A 10 58.74 28.61 -23.39
C GLN A 10 58.79 28.12 -21.93
N LYS A 11 58.91 29.04 -20.96
CA LYS A 11 58.81 28.71 -19.52
C LYS A 11 57.47 29.12 -18.88
N GLY A 12 56.56 29.77 -19.61
CA GLY A 12 55.22 30.14 -19.13
C GLY A 12 54.09 29.18 -19.50
N SER A 13 54.25 28.41 -20.60
CA SER A 13 53.16 27.59 -21.15
C SER A 13 52.87 26.33 -20.32
N VAL A 14 53.90 25.72 -19.73
CA VAL A 14 53.77 24.44 -19.01
C VAL A 14 52.90 24.58 -17.75
N LEU A 15 53.04 25.66 -16.98
CA LEU A 15 52.27 25.85 -15.75
C LEU A 15 50.77 26.02 -16.04
N ILE A 16 50.43 26.78 -17.08
CA ILE A 16 49.04 27.02 -17.50
C ILE A 16 48.40 25.73 -18.03
N VAL A 17 49.12 24.97 -18.84
CA VAL A 17 48.63 23.70 -19.38
C VAL A 17 48.37 22.69 -18.25
N VAL A 18 49.27 22.60 -17.26
CA VAL A 18 49.09 21.71 -16.11
C VAL A 18 47.91 22.15 -15.24
N LEU A 19 47.76 23.45 -14.99
CA LEU A 19 46.64 23.98 -14.21
C LEU A 19 45.29 23.68 -14.90
N ILE A 20 45.19 23.89 -16.22
CA ILE A 20 43.99 23.58 -16.99
C ILE A 20 43.71 22.07 -16.98
N MET A 21 44.74 21.24 -17.12
CA MET A 21 44.59 19.79 -17.06
C MET A 21 44.07 19.34 -15.69
N LEU A 22 44.59 19.89 -14.59
CA LEU A 22 44.12 19.59 -13.25
C LEU A 22 42.65 20.02 -13.05
N VAL A 23 42.26 21.20 -13.55
CA VAL A 23 40.87 21.66 -13.48
C VAL A 23 39.94 20.71 -14.25
N LEU A 24 40.30 20.31 -15.47
CA LEU A 24 39.51 19.37 -16.26
C LEU A 24 39.36 18.00 -15.57
N LEU A 25 40.43 17.48 -14.97
CA LEU A 25 40.40 16.23 -14.21
C LEU A 25 39.50 16.34 -12.97
N THR A 26 39.51 17.46 -12.25
CA THR A 26 38.62 17.68 -11.10
C THR A 26 37.15 17.81 -11.50
N LEU A 27 36.85 18.40 -12.66
CA LEU A 27 35.50 18.48 -13.19
C LEU A 27 34.99 17.07 -13.58
N VAL A 28 35.73 16.30 -14.38
CA VAL A 28 35.31 14.93 -14.71
C VAL A 28 35.18 14.06 -13.45
N GLY A 29 36.08 14.21 -12.48
CA GLY A 29 36.04 13.50 -11.20
C GLY A 29 34.81 13.85 -10.34
N THR A 30 34.44 15.12 -10.24
CA THR A 30 33.26 15.56 -9.47
C THR A 30 31.96 15.07 -10.10
N TRP A 31 31.84 15.11 -11.43
CA TRP A 31 30.67 14.58 -12.14
C TRP A 31 30.52 13.07 -12.00
N ALA A 32 31.63 12.31 -12.01
CA ALA A 32 31.61 10.86 -11.78
C ALA A 32 31.12 10.50 -10.35
N ILE A 33 31.53 11.28 -9.34
CA ILE A 33 31.09 11.09 -7.95
C ILE A 33 29.60 11.44 -7.79
N HIS A 34 29.14 12.55 -8.38
CA HIS A 34 27.72 12.93 -8.34
C HIS A 34 26.82 11.90 -9.04
N GLY A 35 27.25 11.32 -10.17
CA GLY A 35 26.52 10.24 -10.85
C GLY A 35 26.37 8.98 -9.98
N SER A 36 27.40 8.63 -9.22
CA SER A 36 27.41 7.47 -8.32
C SER A 36 26.52 7.63 -7.08
N ILE A 37 26.49 8.83 -6.47
CA ILE A 37 25.63 9.09 -5.31
C ILE A 37 24.16 9.16 -5.73
N ASN A 38 23.87 9.74 -6.91
CA ASN A 38 22.52 9.86 -7.41
C ASN A 38 21.95 8.50 -7.85
N SER A 39 22.77 7.63 -8.45
CA SER A 39 22.36 6.26 -8.80
C SER A 39 22.00 5.42 -7.58
N LEU A 40 22.71 5.59 -6.45
CA LEU A 40 22.42 4.86 -5.22
C LEU A 40 21.09 5.29 -4.58
N ARG A 41 20.81 6.61 -4.51
CA ARG A 41 19.53 7.13 -3.97
C ARG A 41 18.33 6.71 -4.83
N ILE A 42 18.48 6.75 -6.15
CA ILE A 42 17.45 6.29 -7.09
C ILE A 42 17.24 4.78 -6.93
N ALA A 43 18.32 3.99 -6.83
CA ALA A 43 18.23 2.54 -6.65
C ALA A 43 17.57 2.16 -5.32
N THR A 44 17.85 2.86 -4.21
CA THR A 44 17.21 2.60 -2.92
C THR A 44 15.72 2.91 -2.95
N ASN A 45 15.29 3.99 -3.62
CA ASN A 45 13.87 4.30 -3.77
C ASN A 45 13.15 3.24 -4.63
N VAL A 46 13.75 2.81 -5.74
CA VAL A 46 13.18 1.75 -6.59
C VAL A 46 13.11 0.41 -5.85
N GLN A 47 14.13 0.04 -5.08
CA GLN A 47 14.12 -1.17 -4.25
C GLN A 47 13.02 -1.12 -3.18
N ALA A 48 12.86 0.04 -2.52
CA ALA A 48 11.80 0.28 -1.55
C ALA A 48 10.41 0.12 -2.19
N GLN A 49 10.18 0.72 -3.36
CA GLN A 49 8.92 0.63 -4.09
C GLN A 49 8.61 -0.79 -4.57
N ASN A 50 9.61 -1.52 -5.08
CA ASN A 50 9.42 -2.91 -5.48
C ASN A 50 9.05 -3.81 -4.30
N LEU A 51 9.68 -3.60 -3.14
CA LEU A 51 9.34 -4.33 -1.92
C LEU A 51 7.91 -4.00 -1.44
N LEU A 52 7.53 -2.73 -1.45
CA LEU A 52 6.17 -2.29 -1.12
C LEU A 52 5.12 -2.90 -2.04
N LYS A 53 5.40 -2.93 -3.34
CA LYS A 53 4.53 -3.57 -4.32
C LYS A 53 4.39 -5.07 -4.08
N GLN A 54 5.52 -5.77 -3.91
CA GLN A 54 5.53 -7.21 -3.64
C GLN A 54 4.78 -7.58 -2.36
N THR A 55 4.93 -6.77 -1.30
CA THR A 55 4.23 -7.01 -0.03
C THR A 55 2.73 -6.76 -0.15
N SER A 56 2.29 -5.72 -0.87
CA SER A 56 0.87 -5.55 -1.19
C SER A 56 0.32 -6.69 -2.06
N ASP A 57 1.04 -7.11 -3.11
CA ASP A 57 0.62 -8.22 -3.98
C ASP A 57 0.49 -9.54 -3.19
N SER A 58 1.37 -9.76 -2.22
CA SER A 58 1.37 -10.98 -1.39
C SER A 58 0.10 -11.16 -0.55
N VAL A 59 -0.56 -10.06 -0.18
CA VAL A 59 -1.85 -10.08 0.52
C VAL A 59 -2.88 -10.80 -0.32
N PHE A 60 -2.99 -10.41 -1.60
CA PHE A 60 -4.00 -10.95 -2.50
C PHE A 60 -3.70 -12.40 -2.87
N PHE A 61 -2.43 -12.73 -3.15
CA PHE A 61 -2.05 -14.12 -3.37
C PHE A 61 -2.39 -15.02 -2.17
N THR A 62 -2.14 -14.54 -0.95
CA THR A 62 -2.48 -15.29 0.27
C THR A 62 -3.98 -15.44 0.45
N LEU A 63 -4.74 -14.37 0.17
CA LEU A 63 -6.19 -14.40 0.24
C LEU A 63 -6.77 -15.39 -0.78
N GLU A 64 -6.37 -15.31 -2.05
CA GLU A 64 -6.85 -16.18 -3.13
C GLU A 64 -6.57 -17.64 -2.82
N ASN A 65 -5.34 -17.96 -2.40
CA ASN A 65 -4.96 -19.31 -1.98
C ASN A 65 -5.77 -19.81 -0.76
N LYS A 66 -6.16 -18.92 0.17
CA LYS A 66 -7.06 -19.28 1.28
C LYS A 66 -8.51 -19.47 0.83
N THR A 67 -8.96 -18.72 -0.17
CA THR A 67 -10.32 -18.85 -0.70
C THR A 67 -10.51 -20.06 -1.61
N ASP A 68 -9.42 -20.64 -2.12
CA ASP A 68 -9.46 -21.91 -2.85
C ASP A 68 -9.88 -23.09 -1.95
N ASP A 69 -9.65 -23.00 -0.63
CA ASP A 69 -10.16 -23.97 0.34
C ASP A 69 -11.61 -23.64 0.75
N GLU A 70 -12.54 -24.54 0.43
CA GLU A 70 -13.98 -24.35 0.66
C GLU A 70 -14.33 -24.08 2.13
N LEU A 71 -13.63 -24.73 3.07
CA LEU A 71 -13.86 -24.56 4.50
C LEU A 71 -13.43 -23.17 4.97
N SER A 72 -12.25 -22.72 4.56
CA SER A 72 -11.72 -21.40 4.88
C SER A 72 -12.59 -20.30 4.26
N PHE A 73 -12.96 -20.45 2.99
CA PHE A 73 -13.87 -19.52 2.33
C PHE A 73 -15.24 -19.44 3.01
N THR A 74 -15.82 -20.59 3.38
CA THR A 74 -17.09 -20.64 4.11
C THR A 74 -16.99 -19.94 5.46
N LYS A 75 -15.91 -20.16 6.22
CA LYS A 75 -15.65 -19.47 7.49
C LYS A 75 -15.55 -17.95 7.33
N MET A 76 -14.95 -17.46 6.25
CA MET A 76 -14.90 -16.02 5.95
C MET A 76 -16.30 -15.44 5.64
N ARG A 77 -17.23 -16.26 5.14
CA ARG A 77 -18.61 -15.89 4.75
C ARG A 77 -19.67 -16.09 5.83
N ILE A 78 -19.36 -16.72 6.97
CA ILE A 78 -20.34 -16.95 8.06
C ILE A 78 -19.87 -16.32 9.37
N GLY A 79 -20.79 -16.19 10.34
CA GLY A 79 -20.45 -15.77 11.71
C GLY A 79 -19.66 -14.45 11.77
N ASP A 80 -18.48 -14.51 12.39
CA ASP A 80 -17.54 -13.39 12.53
C ASP A 80 -16.49 -13.34 11.39
N GLY A 81 -16.75 -14.02 10.27
CA GLY A 81 -15.91 -13.97 9.08
C GLY A 81 -15.80 -12.55 8.50
N MET A 82 -14.62 -12.22 7.95
CA MET A 82 -14.33 -10.87 7.44
C MET A 82 -15.24 -10.45 6.28
N LEU A 83 -15.60 -11.39 5.40
CA LEU A 83 -16.50 -11.13 4.28
C LEU A 83 -17.95 -11.01 4.78
N ASN A 84 -18.36 -11.87 5.72
CA ASN A 84 -19.70 -11.78 6.30
C ASN A 84 -19.94 -10.43 6.99
N TYR A 85 -18.96 -9.95 7.77
CA TYR A 85 -19.10 -8.68 8.48
C TYR A 85 -19.33 -7.52 7.50
N THR A 86 -18.53 -7.42 6.44
CA THR A 86 -18.57 -6.29 5.50
C THR A 86 -19.79 -6.32 4.57
N LEU A 87 -20.36 -7.50 4.33
CA LEU A 87 -21.52 -7.69 3.44
C LEU A 87 -22.89 -7.52 4.12
N ARG A 88 -22.92 -7.36 5.44
CA ARG A 88 -24.14 -7.08 6.21
C ARG A 88 -24.71 -5.71 5.86
N ALA A 89 -26.04 -5.60 5.80
CA ALA A 89 -26.72 -4.37 5.39
C ALA A 89 -26.40 -3.19 6.33
N GLU A 90 -26.23 -3.45 7.62
CA GLU A 90 -25.87 -2.49 8.65
C GLU A 90 -24.41 -1.99 8.57
N ASN A 91 -23.54 -2.68 7.83
CA ASN A 91 -22.12 -2.33 7.68
C ASN A 91 -21.80 -1.73 6.31
N LYS A 92 -22.83 -1.38 5.52
CA LYS A 92 -22.64 -0.63 4.28
C LYS A 92 -21.94 0.71 4.56
N GLY A 93 -20.97 1.05 3.71
CA GLY A 93 -20.14 2.26 3.88
C GLY A 93 -19.08 2.15 4.97
N LYS A 94 -18.98 1.00 5.67
CA LYS A 94 -17.89 0.73 6.60
C LYS A 94 -16.80 -0.09 5.96
N GLU A 95 -15.55 0.18 6.35
CA GLU A 95 -14.41 -0.67 6.03
C GLU A 95 -13.92 -1.42 7.28
N LEU A 96 -13.70 -2.71 7.11
CA LEU A 96 -13.00 -3.54 8.07
C LEU A 96 -11.50 -3.42 7.79
N VAL A 97 -10.71 -3.10 8.80
CA VAL A 97 -9.29 -2.78 8.68
C VAL A 97 -8.46 -3.69 9.57
N PHE A 98 -7.45 -4.34 9.02
CA PHE A 98 -6.52 -5.17 9.79
C PHE A 98 -5.09 -5.02 9.27
N CYS A 99 -4.13 -5.23 10.17
CA CYS A 99 -2.71 -5.20 9.86
C CYS A 99 -2.21 -6.63 9.63
N ILE A 100 -1.45 -6.85 8.57
CA ILE A 100 -0.76 -8.13 8.39
C ILE A 100 0.42 -8.17 9.37
N ARG A 101 0.46 -9.21 10.19
CA ARG A 101 1.49 -9.46 11.19
C ARG A 101 2.21 -10.75 10.87
N GLY A 102 3.54 -10.71 10.82
CA GLY A 102 4.37 -11.89 10.50
C GLY A 102 4.27 -13.01 11.53
N GLU A 103 3.98 -12.69 12.79
CA GLU A 103 3.85 -13.67 13.88
C GLU A 103 2.43 -14.26 13.99
N THR A 104 1.46 -13.72 13.24
CA THR A 104 0.08 -14.20 13.29
C THR A 104 -0.12 -15.33 12.28
N THR A 105 -0.56 -16.50 12.77
CA THR A 105 -0.76 -17.71 11.96
C THR A 105 -1.78 -17.50 10.84
N ASP A 106 -2.86 -16.77 11.12
CA ASP A 106 -3.83 -16.39 10.11
C ASP A 106 -4.31 -14.95 10.31
N ASN A 107 -3.82 -14.04 9.46
CA ASN A 107 -4.22 -12.64 9.47
C ASN A 107 -5.62 -12.44 8.88
N PHE A 108 -6.17 -13.43 8.18
CA PHE A 108 -7.48 -13.38 7.54
C PHE A 108 -8.56 -14.12 8.36
N GLU A 109 -8.24 -14.55 9.58
CA GLU A 109 -9.17 -15.20 10.51
C GLU A 109 -10.18 -14.21 11.10
N GLY A 110 -11.19 -13.88 10.29
CA GLY A 110 -12.39 -13.16 10.71
C GLY A 110 -12.15 -11.70 11.14
N SER A 111 -13.15 -11.12 11.78
CA SER A 111 -13.17 -9.73 12.24
C SER A 111 -12.51 -9.52 13.61
N ARG A 112 -12.11 -10.59 14.31
CA ARG A 112 -11.53 -10.53 15.67
C ARG A 112 -10.21 -9.75 15.73
N LEU A 113 -9.40 -9.82 14.68
CA LEU A 113 -8.14 -9.10 14.59
C LEU A 113 -8.28 -7.74 13.89
N ALA A 114 -9.49 -7.39 13.49
CA ALA A 114 -9.77 -6.20 12.72
C ALA A 114 -10.39 -5.09 13.59
N SER A 115 -10.29 -3.89 13.06
CA SER A 115 -10.93 -2.67 13.51
C SER A 115 -11.88 -2.19 12.42
N VAL A 116 -12.76 -1.25 12.74
CA VAL A 116 -13.71 -0.71 11.76
C VAL A 116 -13.50 0.79 11.64
N ALA A 117 -13.42 1.27 10.41
CA ALA A 117 -13.34 2.69 10.08
C ALA A 117 -14.48 3.08 9.15
N TYR A 118 -15.10 4.24 9.41
CA TYR A 118 -16.11 4.83 8.53
C TYR A 118 -16.34 6.30 8.87
N TRP A 119 -16.93 7.04 7.93
CA TRP A 119 -17.35 8.41 8.16
C TRP A 119 -18.77 8.45 8.69
N ASN A 120 -18.97 9.15 9.82
CA ASN A 120 -20.29 9.51 10.32
C ASN A 120 -20.47 11.01 10.13
N GLY A 121 -21.04 11.40 8.99
CA GLY A 121 -20.97 12.78 8.53
C GLY A 121 -19.51 13.17 8.32
N THR A 122 -19.06 14.28 8.90
CA THR A 122 -17.68 14.79 8.75
C THR A 122 -16.69 14.23 9.78
N VAL A 123 -17.15 13.37 10.69
CA VAL A 123 -16.31 12.80 11.76
C VAL A 123 -16.02 11.34 11.45
N ILE A 124 -14.75 10.96 11.44
CA ILE A 124 -14.38 9.55 11.31
C ILE A 124 -14.63 8.80 12.63
N ASN A 125 -15.32 7.67 12.54
CA ASN A 125 -15.37 6.69 13.61
C ASN A 125 -14.35 5.59 13.33
N ASN A 126 -13.42 5.39 14.27
CA ASN A 126 -12.38 4.37 14.21
C ASN A 126 -12.24 3.59 15.53
N THR A 127 -13.32 3.55 16.31
CA THR A 127 -13.33 2.90 17.63
C THR A 127 -14.16 1.62 17.66
N GLU A 128 -14.96 1.38 16.62
CA GLU A 128 -15.73 0.15 16.47
C GLU A 128 -14.79 -1.04 16.25
N MET A 129 -15.04 -2.14 16.98
CA MET A 129 -14.15 -3.30 17.11
C MET A 129 -12.74 -2.98 17.66
N GLY A 130 -12.58 -1.84 18.35
CA GLY A 130 -11.33 -1.41 18.95
C GLY A 130 -10.34 -0.85 17.92
N LYS A 131 -9.12 -0.50 18.36
CA LYS A 131 -8.06 0.08 17.50
C LYS A 131 -6.91 -0.89 17.19
N ASN A 132 -7.07 -2.15 17.59
CA ASN A 132 -6.01 -3.13 17.49
C ASN A 132 -5.78 -3.58 16.04
N GLY A 133 -6.80 -3.50 15.16
CA GLY A 133 -6.69 -3.91 13.77
C GLY A 133 -5.82 -2.98 12.93
N PHE A 134 -5.80 -1.68 13.20
CA PHE A 134 -4.94 -0.75 12.46
C PHE A 134 -3.45 -1.07 12.65
N CYS A 135 -2.64 -0.85 11.60
CA CYS A 135 -1.19 -0.94 11.72
C CYS A 135 -0.64 0.21 12.57
N GLN A 136 0.35 -0.08 13.42
CA GLN A 136 0.95 0.87 14.35
C GLN A 136 2.47 0.82 14.25
N VAL A 137 3.09 1.96 13.94
CA VAL A 137 4.56 2.08 13.82
C VAL A 137 5.27 1.76 15.15
N ASN A 138 4.62 2.04 16.27
CA ASN A 138 5.14 1.74 17.61
C ASN A 138 4.96 0.28 18.04
N ARG A 139 4.34 -0.58 17.20
CA ARG A 139 4.11 -2.00 17.49
C ARG A 139 4.97 -2.86 16.59
N LEU A 140 6.07 -3.38 17.14
CA LEU A 140 7.06 -4.15 16.37
C LEU A 140 6.48 -5.38 15.66
N THR A 141 5.42 -5.99 16.21
CA THR A 141 4.74 -7.15 15.61
C THR A 141 3.96 -6.82 14.33
N ASP A 142 3.74 -5.55 14.02
CA ASP A 142 3.06 -5.11 12.78
C ASP A 142 3.99 -5.00 11.58
N PHE A 143 5.30 -5.17 11.80
CA PHE A 143 6.26 -5.21 10.71
C PHE A 143 6.40 -6.64 10.19
N LEU A 144 6.34 -6.79 8.86
CA LEU A 144 6.49 -8.07 8.18
C LEU A 144 7.94 -8.54 8.08
N SER A 145 8.89 -7.63 8.26
CA SER A 145 10.31 -7.92 8.12
C SER A 145 11.04 -7.76 9.45
N GLY A 146 12.01 -8.64 9.72
CA GLY A 146 12.85 -8.58 10.92
C GLY A 146 13.74 -7.33 11.04
N ARG A 147 13.73 -6.44 10.04
CA ARG A 147 14.34 -5.11 10.10
C ARG A 147 13.34 -4.00 10.43
N ASN A 148 12.12 -4.36 10.82
CA ASN A 148 11.00 -3.44 11.03
C ASN A 148 10.84 -2.46 9.87
N ALA A 149 10.94 -2.98 8.64
CA ALA A 149 10.98 -2.11 7.47
C ALA A 149 9.57 -1.82 6.96
N VAL A 150 8.78 -2.87 6.68
CA VAL A 150 7.50 -2.79 5.98
C VAL A 150 6.34 -3.16 6.89
N MET A 151 5.27 -2.39 6.85
CA MET A 151 3.96 -2.75 7.40
C MET A 151 2.93 -2.77 6.27
N THR A 152 1.94 -3.65 6.36
CA THR A 152 0.87 -3.74 5.36
C THR A 152 -0.49 -3.70 6.04
N GLN A 153 -1.25 -2.65 5.76
CA GLN A 153 -2.64 -2.49 6.20
C GLN A 153 -3.58 -2.98 5.10
N VAL A 154 -4.53 -3.81 5.46
CA VAL A 154 -5.56 -4.33 4.57
C VAL A 154 -6.91 -3.80 5.00
N THR A 155 -7.66 -3.27 4.05
CA THR A 155 -9.05 -2.87 4.24
C THR A 155 -9.96 -3.73 3.37
N VAL A 156 -11.12 -4.10 3.91
CA VAL A 156 -12.17 -4.86 3.23
C VAL A 156 -13.46 -4.08 3.36
N ARG A 157 -14.13 -3.84 2.25
CA ARG A 157 -15.45 -3.18 2.22
C ARG A 157 -16.36 -3.84 1.21
N ALA A 158 -17.67 -3.69 1.38
CA ALA A 158 -18.60 -3.98 0.30
C ALA A 158 -18.31 -3.02 -0.87
N ALA A 159 -18.18 -3.56 -2.08
CA ALA A 159 -18.13 -2.74 -3.28
C ALA A 159 -19.56 -2.35 -3.68
N THR A 160 -19.70 -1.20 -4.33
CA THR A 160 -20.98 -0.75 -4.85
C THR A 160 -21.32 -1.54 -6.11
N ASN A 161 -22.60 -1.89 -6.26
CA ASN A 161 -23.10 -2.53 -7.47
C ASN A 161 -23.64 -1.40 -8.37
N ASP A 162 -22.74 -0.83 -9.17
CA ASP A 162 -23.01 0.39 -9.93
C ASP A 162 -23.84 0.16 -11.20
N GLN A 163 -24.14 -1.09 -11.54
CA GLN A 163 -24.99 -1.45 -12.65
C GLN A 163 -26.30 -2.06 -12.18
N ASP A 164 -27.40 -1.47 -12.63
CA ASP A 164 -28.72 -2.07 -12.49
C ASP A 164 -28.69 -3.48 -13.12
N TRP A 165 -29.29 -4.46 -12.46
CA TRP A 165 -29.48 -5.85 -12.95
C TRP A 165 -28.21 -6.73 -13.04
N GLU A 166 -27.02 -6.24 -12.69
CA GLU A 166 -25.74 -6.99 -12.84
C GLU A 166 -25.70 -8.33 -12.08
N HIS A 167 -26.61 -8.50 -11.11
CA HIS A 167 -26.61 -9.58 -10.12
C HIS A 167 -27.97 -10.24 -9.91
N MET A 168 -28.94 -9.95 -10.77
CA MET A 168 -30.23 -10.64 -10.74
C MET A 168 -30.12 -11.92 -11.55
N LEU A 169 -30.33 -13.06 -10.88
CA LEU A 169 -30.46 -14.34 -11.55
C LEU A 169 -31.86 -14.40 -12.18
N GLU A 170 -31.94 -14.76 -13.46
CA GLU A 170 -33.21 -14.90 -14.16
C GLU A 170 -34.06 -16.00 -13.49
N GLY A 171 -35.24 -15.63 -12.98
CA GLY A 171 -36.14 -16.52 -12.24
C GLY A 171 -35.93 -16.57 -10.72
N ASP A 172 -35.05 -15.73 -10.14
CA ASP A 172 -34.80 -15.69 -8.70
C ASP A 172 -35.69 -14.63 -8.01
N ASP A 173 -36.55 -15.06 -7.09
CA ASP A 173 -37.32 -14.17 -6.22
C ASP A 173 -36.52 -13.95 -4.93
N LYS A 174 -36.05 -12.71 -4.72
CA LYS A 174 -35.22 -12.31 -3.57
C LYS A 174 -35.90 -12.59 -2.22
N GLU A 175 -37.23 -12.57 -2.16
CA GLU A 175 -37.99 -12.85 -0.94
C GLU A 175 -38.15 -14.35 -0.68
N THR A 176 -38.25 -15.17 -1.72
CA THR A 176 -38.51 -16.61 -1.62
C THR A 176 -37.22 -17.45 -1.60
N SER A 177 -36.13 -16.95 -2.19
CA SER A 177 -34.94 -17.74 -2.51
C SER A 177 -33.91 -17.90 -1.38
N LYS A 178 -33.90 -17.02 -0.37
CA LYS A 178 -32.76 -16.86 0.57
C LYS A 178 -31.39 -16.67 -0.11
N SER A 179 -31.36 -16.50 -1.44
CA SER A 179 -30.18 -16.18 -2.23
C SER A 179 -29.68 -14.81 -1.82
N THR A 180 -28.43 -14.74 -1.35
CA THR A 180 -27.80 -13.48 -0.90
C THR A 180 -27.45 -12.54 -2.05
N GLY A 181 -27.88 -12.84 -3.29
CA GLY A 181 -27.42 -12.18 -4.51
C GLY A 181 -25.93 -12.38 -4.76
N ILE A 182 -25.45 -11.94 -5.92
CA ILE A 182 -24.01 -11.82 -6.16
C ILE A 182 -23.51 -10.63 -5.34
N GLN A 183 -22.51 -10.89 -4.49
CA GLN A 183 -21.95 -9.92 -3.56
C GLN A 183 -20.56 -9.51 -4.04
N LYS A 184 -20.29 -8.20 -4.13
CA LYS A 184 -18.97 -7.68 -4.47
C LYS A 184 -18.27 -7.15 -3.23
N VAL A 185 -16.98 -7.45 -3.11
CA VAL A 185 -16.11 -6.92 -2.06
C VAL A 185 -14.90 -6.24 -2.68
N ALA A 186 -14.55 -5.06 -2.18
CA ALA A 186 -13.33 -4.36 -2.54
C ALA A 186 -12.32 -4.54 -1.41
N ILE A 187 -11.13 -5.00 -1.77
CA ILE A 187 -10.03 -5.25 -0.83
C ILE A 187 -8.87 -4.36 -1.23
N THR A 188 -8.39 -3.55 -0.29
CA THR A 188 -7.27 -2.63 -0.51
C THR A 188 -6.10 -3.01 0.37
N ALA A 189 -4.95 -3.31 -0.23
CA ALA A 189 -3.70 -3.56 0.46
C ALA A 189 -2.78 -2.33 0.34
N THR A 190 -2.47 -1.71 1.47
CA THR A 190 -1.58 -0.54 1.57
C THR A 190 -0.34 -0.91 2.35
N SER A 191 0.78 -1.08 1.64
CA SER A 191 2.08 -1.32 2.26
C SER A 191 2.84 -0.01 2.42
N ILE A 192 3.54 0.17 3.54
CA ILE A 192 4.30 1.38 3.84
C ILE A 192 5.69 1.08 4.42
N LEU A 193 6.62 1.99 4.16
CA LEU A 193 7.97 2.02 4.72
C LEU A 193 8.11 3.29 5.60
N PRO A 194 7.58 3.29 6.84
CA PRO A 194 7.54 4.49 7.67
C PRO A 194 8.94 5.03 7.98
N ASN A 195 9.94 4.14 8.11
CA ASN A 195 11.31 4.51 8.46
C ASN A 195 12.12 5.15 7.32
N LEU A 196 11.57 5.23 6.10
CA LEU A 196 12.18 5.93 4.96
C LEU A 196 11.59 7.35 4.80
N SER A 197 10.73 7.77 5.72
CA SER A 197 10.09 9.08 5.80
C SER A 197 10.64 9.89 6.97
N ASP A 198 10.57 11.22 6.89
CA ASP A 198 10.82 12.12 8.03
C ASP A 198 9.56 12.30 8.91
N ALA A 199 8.43 11.67 8.56
CA ALA A 199 7.19 11.74 9.32
C ALA A 199 7.32 11.06 10.69
N THR A 200 6.69 11.63 11.72
CA THR A 200 6.70 11.03 13.06
C THR A 200 5.83 9.77 13.09
N SER A 201 6.10 8.84 14.01
CA SER A 201 5.24 7.66 14.21
C SER A 201 3.78 8.04 14.48
N SER A 202 3.54 9.18 15.14
CA SER A 202 2.19 9.70 15.39
C SER A 202 1.50 10.16 14.11
N ASP A 203 2.24 10.81 13.19
CA ASP A 203 1.70 11.24 11.90
C ASP A 203 1.27 10.02 11.08
N VAL A 204 2.15 9.01 10.98
CA VAL A 204 1.87 7.78 10.22
C VAL A 204 0.68 7.03 10.82
N ASN A 205 0.66 6.83 12.15
CA ASN A 205 -0.46 6.19 12.82
C ASN A 205 -1.77 6.94 12.59
N THR A 206 -1.74 8.28 12.62
CA THR A 206 -2.92 9.11 12.34
C THR A 206 -3.42 8.91 10.91
N CYS A 207 -2.52 8.83 9.92
CA CYS A 207 -2.90 8.53 8.55
C CYS A 207 -3.58 7.16 8.41
N LEU A 208 -3.10 6.15 9.14
CA LEU A 208 -3.62 4.79 9.09
C LEU A 208 -4.95 4.61 9.84
N THR A 209 -5.22 5.42 10.87
CA THR A 209 -6.40 5.27 11.73
C THR A 209 -7.52 6.27 11.46
N ASN A 210 -7.22 7.47 10.98
CA ASN A 210 -8.17 8.58 10.89
C ASN A 210 -8.66 8.87 9.46
N TYR A 211 -8.38 7.97 8.52
CA TYR A 211 -8.86 8.06 7.15
C TYR A 211 -9.28 6.68 6.66
N THR A 212 -10.17 6.67 5.67
CA THR A 212 -10.62 5.47 4.97
C THR A 212 -9.76 5.22 3.72
N SER A 213 -9.77 3.99 3.18
CA SER A 213 -9.06 3.70 1.93
C SER A 213 -9.78 4.23 0.68
N PHE A 214 -11.03 4.68 0.84
CA PHE A 214 -11.89 5.20 -0.22
C PHE A 214 -12.45 6.58 0.14
N VAL A 215 -12.88 7.32 -0.89
CA VAL A 215 -13.62 8.59 -0.75
C VAL A 215 -15.08 8.27 -0.48
N ASP A 216 -15.65 8.83 0.58
CA ASP A 216 -17.04 8.61 0.95
C ASP A 216 -17.95 9.45 0.05
N ASP A 217 -18.95 8.82 -0.57
CA ASP A 217 -19.86 9.47 -1.53
C ASP A 217 -20.65 10.63 -0.92
N ALA A 218 -20.90 10.60 0.39
CA ALA A 218 -21.61 11.68 1.09
C ALA A 218 -20.70 12.90 1.32
N LEU A 219 -19.38 12.71 1.42
CA LEU A 219 -18.40 13.77 1.64
C LEU A 219 -17.76 14.28 0.33
N LYS A 220 -17.65 13.42 -0.69
CA LYS A 220 -17.09 13.64 -2.03
C LYS A 220 -15.65 14.17 -2.11
N THR A 221 -15.06 14.55 -0.98
CA THR A 221 -13.80 15.32 -0.88
C THR A 221 -12.97 14.95 0.36
N ASN A 222 -13.36 13.90 1.08
CA ASN A 222 -12.55 13.42 2.19
C ASN A 222 -11.23 12.84 1.67
N LYS A 223 -10.15 13.08 2.41
CA LYS A 223 -8.84 12.49 2.13
C LYS A 223 -8.87 11.00 2.47
N THR A 224 -8.12 10.21 1.70
CA THR A 224 -7.90 8.79 1.99
C THR A 224 -6.62 8.57 2.80
N VAL A 225 -6.44 7.35 3.29
CA VAL A 225 -5.16 6.91 3.90
C VAL A 225 -3.99 7.21 2.97
N THR A 226 -4.14 6.91 1.68
CA THR A 226 -3.13 7.14 0.64
C THR A 226 -2.79 8.63 0.48
N ASP A 227 -3.80 9.51 0.50
CA ASP A 227 -3.58 10.96 0.41
C ASP A 227 -2.81 11.49 1.61
N CYS A 228 -3.17 11.04 2.82
CA CYS A 228 -2.46 11.42 4.04
C CYS A 228 -1.00 10.96 4.04
N LEU A 229 -0.73 9.72 3.60
CA LEU A 229 0.63 9.19 3.49
C LEU A 229 1.46 9.96 2.47
N SER A 230 0.86 10.32 1.34
CA SER A 230 1.49 11.14 0.29
C SER A 230 1.86 12.54 0.82
N GLU A 231 0.94 13.22 1.50
CA GLU A 231 1.19 14.54 2.11
C GLU A 231 2.33 14.52 3.13
N LYS A 232 2.50 13.39 3.82
CA LYS A 232 3.56 13.19 4.82
C LYS A 232 4.86 12.66 4.23
N ASN A 233 4.96 12.51 2.90
CA ASN A 233 6.11 11.92 2.20
C ASN A 233 6.48 10.53 2.78
N VAL A 234 5.48 9.72 3.11
CA VAL A 234 5.70 8.34 3.53
C VAL A 234 5.69 7.45 2.29
N PRO A 235 6.75 6.68 1.99
CA PRO A 235 6.72 5.76 0.88
C PRO A 235 5.64 4.67 1.09
N TYR A 236 4.71 4.58 0.15
CA TYR A 236 3.61 3.61 0.18
C TYR A 236 3.41 2.94 -1.18
N SER A 237 2.75 1.78 -1.16
CA SER A 237 2.16 1.14 -2.34
C SER A 237 0.75 0.68 -1.98
N THR A 238 -0.24 1.27 -2.63
CA THR A 238 -1.66 0.93 -2.45
C THR A 238 -2.17 0.19 -3.67
N GLN A 239 -2.82 -0.94 -3.45
CA GLN A 239 -3.44 -1.75 -4.48
C GLN A 239 -4.86 -2.09 -4.06
N GLN A 240 -5.82 -1.98 -4.98
CA GLN A 240 -7.21 -2.34 -4.74
C GLN A 240 -7.65 -3.38 -5.76
N MET A 241 -8.30 -4.45 -5.29
CA MET A 241 -8.94 -5.44 -6.13
C MET A 241 -10.39 -5.65 -5.70
N GLU A 242 -11.25 -5.88 -6.69
CA GLU A 242 -12.67 -6.14 -6.48
C GLU A 242 -12.97 -7.59 -6.82
N TYR A 243 -13.58 -8.30 -5.88
CA TYR A 243 -13.93 -9.69 -6.01
C TYR A 243 -15.44 -9.85 -6.06
N THR A 244 -15.89 -10.63 -7.05
CA THR A 244 -17.29 -11.02 -7.17
C THR A 244 -17.46 -12.40 -6.55
N ILE A 245 -18.21 -12.47 -5.46
CA ILE A 245 -18.46 -13.72 -4.76
C ILE A 245 -19.65 -14.42 -5.42
N LYS A 246 -19.39 -15.61 -5.96
CA LYS A 246 -20.40 -16.51 -6.53
C LYS A 246 -20.38 -17.82 -5.78
N THR A 247 -21.56 -18.31 -5.39
CA THR A 247 -21.71 -19.70 -4.96
C THR A 247 -21.61 -20.58 -6.19
N VAL A 248 -20.50 -21.33 -6.33
CA VAL A 248 -20.45 -22.41 -7.31
C VAL A 248 -21.41 -23.47 -6.77
N ARG A 249 -22.53 -23.74 -7.47
CA ARG A 249 -23.38 -24.88 -7.13
C ARG A 249 -22.47 -26.11 -7.11
N ALA A 250 -22.39 -26.78 -5.96
CA ALA A 250 -21.84 -28.13 -5.92
C ALA A 250 -22.62 -28.95 -6.94
N SER A 251 -21.92 -29.52 -7.92
CA SER A 251 -22.47 -30.62 -8.72
C SER A 251 -22.87 -31.69 -7.71
N SER A 252 -24.17 -31.99 -7.66
CA SER A 252 -24.70 -33.23 -7.07
C SER A 252 -23.99 -34.44 -7.66
#